data_AF-A0A2D6YRN0-F1
#
_entry.id   AF-A0A2D6YRN0-F1
#
_cell.length_a   1.000
_cell.length_b   1.000
_cell.length_c   1.000
_cell.angle_alpha   90.00
_cell.angle_beta   90.00
_cell.angle_gamma   90.00
#
_symmetry.space_group_name_H-M   'P 1'
#
loop_
_entity.id
_entity.type
_entity.pdbx_description
1 polymer ?
#
loop_
_entity_poly.entity_id
_entity_poly.type
_entity_poly.pdbx_seq_one_letter_code
_entity_poly.pdbx_strand_id
1 'polypeptide(L)'
;MVDVATEVDGPKTGRAAPPLGRRGDDGASSVDPDITTLCSDFYLNQKIALTMDVPTGRESVLDLFGRIQREFPRMERLKRYDGECALESEDTDGTYSWVALRQTTLRSGSVNPTSLEEAYKLHRTILEISPYFLSISPLDLDHLELVFGFDFEADRDRDEIVFEALLANSPLAELVDRDRERLVEAQPFIGISLDDDPTMQAFFEVKSRPARALGIPGLEGHEPISVYLTVRSSGPIRRLEDLPAMFARLAGHGERLVEERLIPSVLVPIRRAILSRPC
;
A
#
# COMPACT_ATOMS: atom_id res chain seq x y z
N MET A 1 7.13 2.44 19.44
CA MET A 1 6.08 2.49 18.40
C MET A 1 6.80 2.10 17.12
N VAL A 2 6.66 0.86 16.69
CA VAL A 2 7.35 0.38 15.49
C VAL A 2 6.67 1.07 14.31
N ASP A 3 7.44 1.75 13.50
CA ASP A 3 6.99 2.50 12.33
C ASP A 3 6.56 1.47 11.26
N VAL A 4 5.27 1.10 11.26
CA VAL A 4 4.76 -0.01 10.43
C VAL A 4 4.59 0.42 8.96
N ALA A 5 4.50 1.72 8.67
CA ALA A 5 4.09 2.20 7.33
C ALA A 5 5.00 3.22 6.65
N THR A 6 6.23 3.46 7.11
CA THR A 6 7.16 4.32 6.36
C THR A 6 7.76 3.65 5.11
N GLU A 7 7.45 2.37 4.87
CA GLU A 7 8.04 1.58 3.77
C GLU A 7 6.99 0.88 2.87
N VAL A 8 5.76 1.40 2.83
CA VAL A 8 4.69 0.91 1.94
C VAL A 8 4.71 1.60 0.58
N ASP A 9 5.33 2.78 0.48
CA ASP A 9 5.55 3.44 -0.80
C ASP A 9 6.44 2.55 -1.68
N GLY A 10 6.07 2.45 -2.96
CA GLY A 10 6.89 1.84 -3.99
C GLY A 10 8.28 2.48 -4.07
N PRO A 11 9.18 1.98 -4.92
CA PRO A 11 10.47 2.63 -5.14
C PRO A 11 10.24 4.13 -5.36
N LYS A 12 10.95 4.99 -4.59
CA LYS A 12 10.72 6.44 -4.54
C LYS A 12 10.86 7.08 -5.93
N THR A 13 9.79 7.06 -6.70
CA THR A 13 9.64 7.80 -7.96
C THR A 13 8.94 9.09 -7.58
N GLY A 14 9.71 10.19 -7.46
CA GLY A 14 9.17 11.50 -7.12
C GLY A 14 8.32 12.11 -8.25
N ARG A 15 7.14 11.56 -8.54
CA ARG A 15 6.17 12.14 -9.47
C ARG A 15 4.74 11.88 -9.00
N ALA A 16 4.03 12.98 -8.73
CA ALA A 16 2.57 13.03 -8.70
C ALA A 16 2.02 12.62 -10.08
N ALA A 17 0.98 11.79 -10.09
CA ALA A 17 0.28 11.38 -11.31
C ALA A 17 -0.51 12.56 -11.91
N PRO A 18 -0.55 12.75 -13.24
CA PRO A 18 -1.38 13.76 -13.88
C PRO A 18 -2.86 13.31 -13.96
N PRO A 19 -3.84 14.23 -14.04
CA PRO A 19 -5.26 13.90 -13.97
C PRO A 19 -5.77 13.18 -15.24
N LEU A 20 -6.48 12.07 -15.05
CA LEU A 20 -7.01 11.19 -16.09
C LEU A 20 -8.25 11.75 -16.82
N GLY A 21 -8.21 11.73 -18.16
CA GLY A 21 -9.35 11.96 -19.04
C GLY A 21 -10.02 10.64 -19.45
N ARG A 22 -11.35 10.59 -19.39
CA ARG A 22 -12.17 9.37 -19.62
C ARG A 22 -12.20 8.89 -21.09
N ARG A 23 -12.07 7.57 -21.32
CA ARG A 23 -13.01 6.72 -22.10
C ARG A 23 -12.57 5.24 -22.25
N GLY A 24 -13.57 4.35 -22.31
CA GLY A 24 -13.53 3.04 -23.01
C GLY A 24 -13.72 1.82 -22.11
N ASP A 25 -14.87 1.15 -22.25
CA ASP A 25 -15.32 -0.03 -21.48
C ASP A 25 -14.99 -1.31 -22.28
N ASP A 26 -14.31 -2.29 -21.65
CA ASP A 26 -14.17 -3.67 -22.14
C ASP A 26 -14.02 -4.63 -20.95
N GLY A 27 -14.87 -5.66 -20.93
CA GLY A 27 -15.08 -6.57 -19.81
C GLY A 27 -13.91 -7.52 -19.51
N ALA A 28 -13.12 -7.16 -18.52
CA ALA A 28 -12.49 -8.08 -17.56
C ALA A 28 -13.14 -7.81 -16.19
N SER A 29 -13.06 -8.73 -15.22
CA SER A 29 -13.53 -8.48 -13.85
C SER A 29 -12.72 -7.33 -13.25
N SER A 30 -13.19 -6.11 -13.47
CA SER A 30 -12.52 -4.86 -13.20
C SER A 30 -12.37 -4.67 -11.69
N VAL A 31 -11.36 -3.92 -11.26
CA VAL A 31 -11.46 -3.25 -9.95
C VAL A 31 -12.82 -2.57 -9.91
N ASP A 32 -13.58 -2.78 -8.83
CA ASP A 32 -14.94 -2.28 -8.71
C ASP A 32 -14.97 -0.81 -9.13
N PRO A 33 -15.78 -0.41 -10.15
CA PRO A 33 -15.87 0.98 -10.59
C PRO A 33 -16.11 1.95 -9.42
N ASP A 34 -16.67 1.48 -8.30
CA ASP A 34 -16.82 2.30 -7.10
C ASP A 34 -15.47 2.74 -6.50
N ILE A 35 -14.44 1.89 -6.45
CA ILE A 35 -13.11 2.22 -5.87
C ILE A 35 -12.40 3.29 -6.70
N THR A 36 -12.36 3.14 -8.03
CA THR A 36 -11.69 4.09 -8.93
C THR A 36 -12.37 5.46 -8.96
N THR A 37 -13.65 5.54 -8.57
CA THR A 37 -14.28 6.84 -8.37
C THR A 37 -13.95 7.44 -7.00
N LEU A 38 -13.63 6.61 -6.00
CA LEU A 38 -13.54 6.99 -4.60
C LEU A 38 -12.24 7.71 -4.27
N CYS A 39 -11.12 7.20 -4.78
CA CYS A 39 -9.77 7.70 -4.54
C CYS A 39 -9.10 8.16 -5.85
N SER A 40 -8.03 8.94 -5.76
CA SER A 40 -7.23 9.33 -6.93
C SER A 40 -6.33 8.21 -7.42
N ASP A 41 -5.73 7.46 -6.50
CA ASP A 41 -4.91 6.29 -6.79
C ASP A 41 -5.22 5.14 -5.84
N PHE A 42 -5.09 3.92 -6.35
CA PHE A 42 -5.22 2.67 -5.61
C PHE A 42 -3.95 1.83 -5.75
N TYR A 43 -3.49 1.26 -4.64
CA TYR A 43 -2.27 0.45 -4.57
C TYR A 43 -2.57 -0.92 -3.99
N LEU A 44 -1.95 -1.95 -4.55
CA LEU A 44 -1.93 -3.28 -3.98
C LEU A 44 -0.48 -3.76 -3.89
N ASN A 45 0.02 -3.89 -2.66
CA ASN A 45 1.42 -4.18 -2.39
C ASN A 45 1.57 -5.44 -1.53
N GLN A 46 2.57 -6.27 -1.84
CA GLN A 46 3.00 -7.39 -1.04
C GLN A 46 4.38 -7.12 -0.46
N LYS A 47 4.60 -7.55 0.79
CA LYS A 47 5.93 -7.57 1.42
C LYS A 47 6.22 -8.93 2.04
N ILE A 48 7.36 -9.50 1.66
CA ILE A 48 7.98 -10.64 2.34
C ILE A 48 9.11 -10.08 3.18
N ALA A 49 8.98 -10.15 4.50
CA ALA A 49 10.00 -9.71 5.43
C ALA A 49 10.83 -10.88 5.93
N LEU A 50 12.14 -10.67 6.01
CA LEU A 50 13.12 -11.68 6.36
C LEU A 50 13.96 -11.23 7.55
N THR A 51 14.36 -12.18 8.38
CA THR A 51 15.25 -11.95 9.53
C THR A 51 16.69 -11.80 9.09
N MET A 52 17.10 -12.57 8.08
CA MET A 52 18.46 -12.61 7.55
C MET A 52 18.57 -11.87 6.23
N ASP A 53 19.78 -11.44 5.91
CA ASP A 53 20.09 -10.78 4.64
C ASP A 53 19.92 -11.75 3.46
N VAL A 54 19.23 -11.30 2.42
CA VAL A 54 19.17 -12.02 1.14
C VAL A 54 20.44 -11.82 0.33
N PRO A 55 20.77 -12.76 -0.58
CA PRO A 55 21.80 -12.54 -1.58
C PRO A 55 21.43 -11.36 -2.51
N THR A 56 22.09 -10.21 -2.33
CA THR A 56 21.96 -9.05 -3.22
C THR A 56 23.05 -9.01 -4.31
N GLY A 57 23.70 -10.16 -4.54
CA GLY A 57 24.68 -10.35 -5.60
C GLY A 57 24.06 -10.17 -6.98
N ARG A 58 24.86 -9.67 -7.95
CA ARG A 58 24.37 -9.39 -9.31
C ARG A 58 23.67 -10.59 -9.96
N GLU A 59 24.22 -11.79 -9.80
CA GLU A 59 23.69 -13.02 -10.40
C GLU A 59 22.29 -13.35 -9.86
N SER A 60 22.14 -13.51 -8.54
CA SER A 60 20.85 -13.80 -7.89
C SER A 60 19.76 -12.79 -8.24
N VAL A 61 20.11 -11.49 -8.27
CA VAL A 61 19.17 -10.42 -8.64
C VAL A 61 18.74 -10.54 -10.10
N LEU A 62 19.69 -10.69 -11.02
CA LEU A 62 19.39 -10.78 -12.46
C LEU A 62 18.65 -12.06 -12.82
N ASP A 63 18.95 -13.17 -12.15
CA ASP A 63 18.28 -14.45 -12.39
C ASP A 63 16.82 -14.40 -11.91
N LEU A 64 16.57 -13.86 -10.72
CA LEU A 64 15.21 -13.63 -10.20
C LEU A 64 14.43 -12.69 -11.13
N PHE A 65 14.98 -11.51 -11.41
CA PHE A 65 14.30 -10.51 -12.23
C PHE A 65 14.11 -10.98 -13.68
N GLY A 66 15.07 -11.72 -14.24
CA GLY A 66 14.95 -12.36 -15.54
C GLY A 66 13.87 -13.45 -15.56
N ARG A 67 13.67 -14.20 -14.46
CA ARG A 67 12.54 -15.13 -14.34
C ARG A 67 11.20 -14.39 -14.26
N ILE A 68 11.13 -13.29 -13.52
CA ILE A 68 9.92 -12.45 -13.44
C ILE A 68 9.57 -11.86 -14.80
N GLN A 69 10.54 -11.27 -15.51
CA GLN A 69 10.31 -10.67 -16.82
C GLN A 69 9.78 -11.68 -17.86
N ARG A 70 10.21 -12.95 -17.79
CA ARG A 70 9.68 -14.00 -18.69
C ARG A 70 8.17 -14.25 -18.48
N GLU A 71 7.68 -14.13 -17.25
CA GLU A 71 6.26 -14.29 -16.92
C GLU A 71 5.48 -12.97 -17.10
N PHE A 72 6.12 -11.83 -16.85
CA PHE A 72 5.57 -10.48 -16.96
C PHE A 72 6.43 -9.63 -17.91
N PRO A 73 6.26 -9.74 -19.24
CA PRO A 73 7.14 -9.08 -20.21
C PRO A 73 7.23 -7.56 -20.10
N ARG A 74 6.18 -6.91 -19.57
CA ARG A 74 6.17 -5.46 -19.34
C ARG A 74 7.14 -5.01 -18.25
N MET A 75 7.58 -5.91 -17.36
CA MET A 75 8.52 -5.65 -16.27
C MET A 75 9.95 -5.63 -16.80
N GLU A 76 10.34 -4.58 -17.50
CA GLU A 76 11.60 -4.51 -18.26
C GLU A 76 12.59 -3.45 -17.76
N ARG A 77 12.16 -2.56 -16.85
CA ARG A 77 12.98 -1.45 -16.38
C ARG A 77 13.68 -1.80 -15.09
N LEU A 78 14.90 -2.31 -15.20
CA LEU A 78 15.77 -2.52 -14.05
C LEU A 78 16.34 -1.18 -13.55
N LYS A 79 16.07 -0.85 -12.29
CA LYS A 79 16.61 0.32 -11.60
C LYS A 79 17.35 -0.07 -10.34
N ARG A 80 18.30 0.77 -9.95
CA ARG A 80 19.02 0.67 -8.68
C ARG A 80 18.84 1.98 -7.92
N TYR A 81 18.38 1.86 -6.70
CA TYR A 81 18.25 2.93 -5.73
C TYR A 81 19.23 2.66 -4.58
N ASP A 82 19.29 3.57 -3.61
CA ASP A 82 20.12 3.37 -2.42
C ASP A 82 19.60 2.18 -1.59
N GLY A 83 20.43 1.14 -1.45
CA GLY A 83 20.07 -0.10 -0.75
C GLY A 83 19.02 -0.99 -1.43
N GLU A 84 18.66 -0.73 -2.69
CA GLU A 84 17.52 -1.38 -3.34
C GLU A 84 17.71 -1.60 -4.84
N CYS A 85 17.35 -2.79 -5.33
CA CYS A 85 17.23 -3.09 -6.75
C CYS A 85 15.74 -3.26 -7.09
N ALA A 86 15.26 -2.61 -8.15
CA ALA A 86 13.86 -2.70 -8.56
C ALA A 86 13.73 -3.11 -10.03
N LEU A 87 12.72 -3.91 -10.33
CA LEU A 87 12.23 -4.18 -11.67
C LEU A 87 10.85 -3.54 -11.80
N GLU A 88 10.67 -2.67 -12.78
CA GLU A 88 9.45 -1.88 -12.96
C GLU A 88 8.89 -2.08 -14.36
N SER A 89 7.56 -1.97 -14.50
CA SER A 89 6.94 -1.78 -15.79
C SER A 89 7.03 -0.33 -16.27
N GLU A 90 6.68 -0.09 -17.52
CA GLU A 90 6.32 1.27 -17.94
C GLU A 90 5.06 1.73 -17.19
N ASP A 91 4.95 3.04 -17.02
CA ASP A 91 3.76 3.71 -16.50
C ASP A 91 2.85 4.06 -17.69
N THR A 92 1.71 3.38 -17.74
CA THR A 92 0.70 3.58 -18.76
C THR A 92 -0.55 4.12 -18.07
N ASP A 93 -0.82 5.42 -18.26
CA ASP A 93 -2.00 6.10 -17.71
C ASP A 93 -2.15 5.93 -16.19
N GLY A 94 -1.03 5.98 -15.44
CA GLY A 94 -1.03 5.82 -13.98
C GLY A 94 -1.10 4.36 -13.53
N THR A 95 -1.08 3.41 -14.46
CA THR A 95 -1.04 1.97 -14.18
C THR A 95 0.37 1.44 -14.38
N TYR A 96 0.95 0.86 -13.32
CA TYR A 96 2.25 0.19 -13.40
C TYR A 96 2.41 -0.85 -12.29
N SER A 97 3.40 -1.73 -12.45
CA SER A 97 3.79 -2.72 -11.46
C SER A 97 5.28 -2.69 -11.21
N TRP A 98 5.69 -3.16 -10.04
CA TRP A 98 7.08 -3.14 -9.61
C TRP A 98 7.38 -4.31 -8.68
N VAL A 99 8.65 -4.71 -8.65
CA VAL A 99 9.24 -5.66 -7.70
C VAL A 99 10.53 -5.05 -7.21
N ALA A 100 10.71 -4.96 -5.89
CA ALA A 100 11.90 -4.37 -5.31
C ALA A 100 12.51 -5.30 -4.26
N LEU A 101 13.83 -5.43 -4.32
CA LEU A 101 14.63 -6.22 -3.41
C LEU A 101 15.53 -5.31 -2.59
N ARG A 102 15.38 -5.36 -1.27
CA ARG A 102 16.31 -4.79 -0.29
C ARG A 102 17.01 -5.92 0.47
N GLN A 103 17.90 -5.54 1.38
CA GLN A 103 18.70 -6.46 2.17
C GLN A 103 17.87 -7.52 2.92
N THR A 104 16.73 -7.14 3.51
CA THR A 104 15.89 -8.05 4.32
C THR A 104 14.43 -8.09 3.88
N THR A 105 14.11 -7.51 2.72
CA THR A 105 12.73 -7.45 2.23
C THR A 105 12.64 -7.66 0.73
N LEU A 106 11.65 -8.45 0.32
CA LEU A 106 11.21 -8.53 -1.07
C LEU A 106 9.80 -7.98 -1.15
N ARG A 107 9.63 -6.94 -1.96
CA ARG A 107 8.37 -6.23 -2.13
C ARG A 107 7.92 -6.33 -3.57
N SER A 108 6.61 -6.32 -3.76
CA SER A 108 6.01 -6.13 -5.07
C SER A 108 4.74 -5.32 -4.97
N GLY A 109 4.39 -4.63 -6.03
CA GLY A 109 3.23 -3.76 -6.02
C GLY A 109 2.66 -3.53 -7.40
N SER A 110 1.38 -3.21 -7.41
CA SER A 110 0.66 -2.73 -8.57
C SER A 110 -0.08 -1.44 -8.20
N VAL A 111 0.03 -0.45 -9.06
CA VAL A 111 -0.66 0.83 -8.95
C VAL A 111 -1.76 0.88 -10.00
N ASN A 112 -2.97 1.23 -9.57
CA ASN A 112 -4.19 1.23 -10.38
C ASN A 112 -4.34 -0.02 -11.27
N PRO A 113 -4.17 -1.25 -10.72
CA PRO A 113 -4.27 -2.46 -11.53
C PRO A 113 -5.65 -2.57 -12.19
N THR A 114 -5.73 -3.21 -13.37
CA THR A 114 -7.01 -3.36 -14.07
C THR A 114 -7.99 -4.26 -13.31
N SER A 115 -7.45 -5.20 -12.52
CA SER A 115 -8.17 -6.09 -11.63
C SER A 115 -7.29 -6.51 -10.44
N LEU A 116 -7.91 -6.88 -9.32
CA LEU A 116 -7.16 -7.48 -8.20
C LEU A 116 -6.43 -8.75 -8.61
N GLU A 117 -7.05 -9.58 -9.47
CA GLU A 117 -6.46 -10.84 -9.93
C GLU A 117 -5.17 -10.65 -10.73
N GLU A 118 -5.06 -9.58 -11.52
CA GLU A 118 -3.82 -9.22 -12.22
C GLU A 118 -2.67 -8.95 -11.23
N ALA A 119 -2.93 -8.13 -10.21
CA ALA A 119 -1.94 -7.82 -9.17
C ALA A 119 -1.61 -9.06 -8.33
N TYR A 120 -2.61 -9.87 -7.97
CA TYR A 120 -2.41 -11.12 -7.24
C TYR A 120 -1.63 -12.16 -8.03
N LYS A 121 -1.73 -12.17 -9.37
CA LYS A 121 -0.90 -13.03 -10.20
C LYS A 121 0.59 -12.71 -9.99
N LEU A 122 0.97 -11.43 -10.02
CA LEU A 122 2.35 -10.99 -9.75
C LEU A 122 2.81 -11.42 -8.36
N HIS A 123 2.03 -11.12 -7.34
CA HIS A 123 2.34 -11.45 -5.95
C HIS A 123 2.54 -12.96 -5.72
N ARG A 124 1.63 -13.80 -6.25
CA ARG A 124 1.73 -15.26 -6.18
C ARG A 124 2.97 -15.79 -6.90
N THR A 125 3.26 -15.31 -8.11
CA THR A 125 4.48 -15.73 -8.82
C THR A 125 5.73 -15.42 -8.02
N ILE A 126 5.78 -14.26 -7.35
CA ILE A 126 6.93 -13.87 -6.53
C ILE A 126 7.09 -14.79 -5.32
N LEU A 127 6.00 -15.12 -4.62
CA LEU A 127 6.04 -16.09 -3.51
C LEU A 127 6.50 -17.47 -3.97
N GLU A 128 6.11 -17.88 -5.18
CA GLU A 128 6.47 -19.17 -5.75
C GLU A 128 7.95 -19.25 -6.11
N ILE A 129 8.51 -18.24 -6.79
CA ILE A 129 9.87 -18.35 -7.34
C ILE A 129 10.96 -17.79 -6.41
N SER A 130 10.67 -16.72 -5.67
CA SER A 130 11.71 -15.97 -4.96
C SER A 130 12.48 -16.77 -3.92
N PRO A 131 11.90 -17.74 -3.19
CA PRO A 131 12.66 -18.50 -2.22
C PRO A 131 13.84 -19.26 -2.82
N TYR A 132 13.69 -19.75 -4.06
CA TYR A 132 14.72 -20.52 -4.75
C TYR A 132 15.88 -19.65 -5.26
N PHE A 133 15.59 -18.43 -5.72
CA PHE A 133 16.63 -17.52 -6.22
C PHE A 133 17.35 -16.77 -5.10
N LEU A 134 16.67 -16.54 -3.98
CA LEU A 134 17.18 -15.76 -2.85
C LEU A 134 17.61 -16.65 -1.68
N SER A 135 17.59 -17.99 -1.84
CA SER A 135 17.93 -18.94 -0.78
C SER A 135 17.17 -18.73 0.53
N ILE A 136 15.90 -18.31 0.43
CA ILE A 136 15.06 -18.03 1.61
C ILE A 136 14.70 -19.35 2.28
N SER A 137 15.01 -19.45 3.57
CA SER A 137 14.58 -20.56 4.42
C SER A 137 13.26 -20.24 5.14
N PRO A 138 12.44 -21.25 5.50
CA PRO A 138 11.35 -21.09 6.46
C PRO A 138 11.78 -20.38 7.77
N LEU A 139 13.02 -20.59 8.21
CA LEU A 139 13.58 -19.94 9.41
C LEU A 139 13.83 -18.44 9.23
N ASP A 140 14.00 -17.98 7.99
CA ASP A 140 14.29 -16.58 7.70
C ASP A 140 13.01 -15.75 7.57
N LEU A 141 11.87 -16.38 7.26
CA LEU A 141 10.60 -15.71 7.09
C LEU A 141 10.07 -15.15 8.42
N ASP A 142 10.00 -13.82 8.51
CA ASP A 142 9.48 -13.12 9.68
C ASP A 142 7.96 -12.92 9.55
N HIS A 143 7.53 -12.24 8.48
CA HIS A 143 6.11 -12.02 8.21
C HIS A 143 5.84 -11.78 6.72
N LEU A 144 4.57 -12.00 6.34
CA LEU A 144 4.03 -11.70 5.01
C LEU A 144 2.94 -10.64 5.17
N GLU A 145 2.98 -9.60 4.33
CA GLU A 145 1.96 -8.55 4.27
C GLU A 145 1.34 -8.45 2.89
N LEU A 146 0.04 -8.13 2.90
CA LEU A 146 -0.68 -7.57 1.76
C LEU A 146 -1.26 -6.22 2.19
N VAL A 147 -1.02 -5.19 1.39
CA VAL A 147 -1.41 -3.81 1.69
C VAL A 147 -2.27 -3.25 0.58
N PHE A 148 -3.46 -2.79 0.95
CA PHE A 148 -4.36 -2.01 0.11
C PHE A 148 -4.16 -0.54 0.46
N GLY A 149 -3.76 0.28 -0.50
CA GLY A 149 -3.55 1.71 -0.30
C GLY A 149 -4.50 2.53 -1.16
N PHE A 150 -4.94 3.67 -0.65
CA PHE A 150 -5.86 4.58 -1.34
C PHE A 150 -5.40 6.02 -1.09
N ASP A 151 -5.15 6.78 -2.15
CA ASP A 151 -4.76 8.18 -2.04
C ASP A 151 -5.92 9.12 -2.39
N PHE A 152 -5.99 10.25 -1.69
CA PHE A 152 -6.98 11.29 -1.92
C PHE A 152 -6.29 12.64 -2.06
N GLU A 153 -6.51 13.27 -3.21
CA GLU A 153 -6.14 14.66 -3.44
C GLU A 153 -7.04 15.59 -2.60
N ALA A 154 -6.42 16.54 -1.93
CA ALA A 154 -7.09 17.53 -1.10
C ALA A 154 -6.50 18.92 -1.35
N ASP A 155 -7.37 19.92 -1.48
CA ASP A 155 -7.02 21.33 -1.63
C ASP A 155 -7.10 22.12 -0.32
N ARG A 156 -7.51 21.45 0.77
CA ARG A 156 -7.59 21.96 2.14
C ARG A 156 -6.54 21.29 3.03
N ASP A 157 -6.42 21.81 4.25
CA ASP A 157 -5.63 21.19 5.31
C ASP A 157 -6.09 19.72 5.51
N ARG A 158 -5.15 18.79 5.36
CA ARG A 158 -5.40 17.35 5.29
C ARG A 158 -5.73 16.77 6.66
N ASP A 159 -5.07 17.25 7.70
CA ASP A 159 -5.37 16.86 9.07
C ASP A 159 -6.77 17.30 9.47
N GLU A 160 -7.16 18.51 9.05
CA GLU A 160 -8.52 19.03 9.27
C GLU A 160 -9.58 18.14 8.61
N ILE A 161 -9.36 17.73 7.35
CA ILE A 161 -10.24 16.79 6.64
C ILE A 161 -10.35 15.46 7.40
N VAL A 162 -9.22 14.89 7.82
CA VAL A 162 -9.21 13.58 8.50
C VAL A 162 -9.94 13.68 9.85
N PHE A 163 -9.71 14.75 10.61
CA PHE A 163 -10.40 14.97 11.88
C PHE A 163 -11.90 15.16 11.69
N GLU A 164 -12.32 16.01 10.74
CA GLU A 164 -13.72 16.24 10.38
C GLU A 164 -14.42 14.93 9.98
N ALA A 165 -13.77 14.15 9.12
CA ALA A 165 -14.33 12.92 8.57
C ALA A 165 -14.45 11.80 9.61
N LEU A 166 -13.43 11.62 10.45
CA LEU A 166 -13.27 10.39 11.24
C LEU A 166 -13.36 10.59 12.75
N LEU A 167 -13.07 11.78 13.27
CA LEU A 167 -12.91 12.02 14.71
C LEU A 167 -13.94 12.99 15.30
N ALA A 168 -14.50 13.89 14.49
CA ALA A 168 -15.39 14.97 14.96
C ALA A 168 -16.65 14.49 15.68
N ASN A 169 -17.11 13.26 15.40
CA ASN A 169 -18.28 12.65 16.06
C ASN A 169 -17.89 11.60 17.10
N SER A 170 -16.67 11.69 17.66
CA SER A 170 -16.15 10.77 18.66
C SER A 170 -15.77 11.51 19.95
N PRO A 171 -15.56 10.81 21.08
CA PRO A 171 -15.02 11.41 22.29
C PRO A 171 -13.65 12.08 22.10
N LEU A 172 -12.91 11.76 21.03
CA LEU A 172 -11.63 12.41 20.74
C LEU A 172 -11.79 13.85 20.23
N ALA A 173 -13.00 14.23 19.76
CA ALA A 173 -13.26 15.60 19.33
C ALA A 173 -13.10 16.61 20.48
N GLU A 174 -13.39 16.19 21.71
CA GLU A 174 -13.28 16.99 22.94
C GLU A 174 -11.83 17.33 23.32
N LEU A 175 -10.84 16.71 22.66
CA LEU A 175 -9.42 17.01 22.90
C LEU A 175 -8.93 18.28 22.21
N VAL A 176 -9.75 18.89 21.33
CA VAL A 176 -9.37 20.05 20.51
C VAL A 176 -10.38 21.18 20.69
N ASP A 177 -9.97 22.28 21.32
CA ASP A 177 -10.78 23.51 21.38
C ASP A 177 -10.60 24.30 20.07
N ARG A 178 -11.54 24.09 19.14
CA ARG A 178 -11.50 24.67 17.79
C ARG A 178 -11.51 26.20 17.73
N ASP A 179 -11.89 26.88 18.82
CA ASP A 179 -11.87 28.35 18.90
C ASP A 179 -10.49 28.89 19.30
N ARG A 180 -9.62 28.05 19.87
CA ARG A 180 -8.33 28.47 20.45
C ARG A 180 -7.13 27.74 19.88
N GLU A 181 -7.35 26.55 19.36
CA GLU A 181 -6.31 25.60 19.00
C GLU A 181 -6.42 25.26 17.52
N ARG A 182 -5.26 25.13 16.87
CA ARG A 182 -5.15 24.63 15.50
C ARG A 182 -4.73 23.18 15.54
N LEU A 183 -5.39 22.36 14.73
CA LEU A 183 -4.99 20.97 14.56
C LEU A 183 -3.61 20.91 13.88
N VAL A 184 -2.70 20.14 14.47
CA VAL A 184 -1.35 19.92 13.91
C VAL A 184 -1.28 18.59 13.18
N GLU A 185 -1.94 17.56 13.72
CA GLU A 185 -1.89 16.21 13.19
C GLU A 185 -3.16 15.42 13.58
N ALA A 186 -3.75 14.74 12.61
CA ALA A 186 -4.80 13.75 12.79
C ALA A 186 -4.54 12.56 11.88
N GLN A 187 -3.86 11.54 12.43
CA GLN A 187 -3.48 10.31 11.72
C GLN A 187 -3.93 9.07 12.49
N PRO A 188 -5.23 8.70 12.44
CA PRO A 188 -5.72 7.50 13.11
C PRO A 188 -4.99 6.23 12.67
N PHE A 189 -4.64 5.40 13.65
CA PHE A 189 -4.06 4.07 13.46
C PHE A 189 -4.76 3.05 14.35
N ILE A 190 -5.27 1.97 13.77
CA ILE A 190 -6.01 0.92 14.50
C ILE A 190 -5.50 -0.44 14.06
N GLY A 191 -5.05 -1.26 15.00
CA GLY A 191 -4.71 -2.67 14.79
C GLY A 191 -5.78 -3.61 15.37
N ILE A 192 -6.10 -4.67 14.64
CA ILE A 192 -7.01 -5.74 15.07
C ILE A 192 -6.38 -7.12 14.81
N SER A 193 -6.72 -8.12 15.63
CA SER A 193 -6.48 -9.52 15.29
C SER A 193 -7.55 -10.01 14.32
N LEU A 194 -7.17 -10.92 13.42
CA LEU A 194 -8.06 -11.57 12.49
C LEU A 194 -8.30 -13.01 12.89
N ASP A 195 -9.56 -13.40 12.88
CA ASP A 195 -10.03 -14.68 13.41
C ASP A 195 -9.60 -14.88 14.88
N ASP A 196 -9.66 -16.12 15.37
CA ASP A 196 -9.07 -16.53 16.65
C ASP A 196 -7.56 -16.85 16.52
N ASP A 197 -6.92 -16.37 15.44
CA ASP A 197 -5.53 -16.62 15.10
C ASP A 197 -4.66 -15.40 15.44
N PRO A 198 -3.88 -15.42 16.55
CA PRO A 198 -3.09 -14.26 16.96
C PRO A 198 -1.94 -13.92 16.00
N THR A 199 -1.64 -14.81 15.05
CA THR A 199 -0.62 -14.60 14.00
C THR A 199 -1.13 -13.70 12.88
N MET A 200 -2.46 -13.55 12.74
CA MET A 200 -3.08 -12.79 11.68
C MET A 200 -3.61 -11.48 12.24
N GLN A 201 -3.19 -10.37 11.62
CA GLN A 201 -3.53 -9.03 12.08
C GLN A 201 -3.89 -8.14 10.89
N ALA A 202 -4.74 -7.15 11.13
CA ALA A 202 -4.99 -6.07 10.20
C ALA A 202 -4.74 -4.72 10.85
N PHE A 203 -4.16 -3.80 10.10
CA PHE A 203 -3.88 -2.43 10.52
C PHE A 203 -4.54 -1.46 9.54
N PHE A 204 -5.36 -0.57 10.08
CA PHE A 204 -5.96 0.55 9.38
C PHE A 204 -5.16 1.80 9.72
N GLU A 205 -4.66 2.51 8.72
CA GLU A 205 -3.83 3.68 8.93
C GLU A 205 -4.19 4.80 7.97
N VAL A 206 -4.28 6.02 8.49
CA VAL A 206 -4.48 7.23 7.69
C VAL A 206 -3.27 8.14 7.86
N LYS A 207 -2.63 8.52 6.76
CA LYS A 207 -1.52 9.46 6.72
C LYS A 207 -1.93 10.73 5.98
N SER A 208 -1.95 11.83 6.71
CA SER A 208 -2.14 13.19 6.19
C SER A 208 -0.82 13.84 5.73
N ARG A 209 0.31 13.13 5.85
CA ARG A 209 1.69 13.56 5.55
C ARG A 209 1.91 15.07 5.73
N PRO A 210 1.84 15.59 6.97
CA PRO A 210 1.77 17.03 7.22
C PRO A 210 2.99 17.72 6.62
N ALA A 211 2.75 18.82 5.90
CA ALA A 211 3.84 19.65 5.41
C ALA A 211 4.61 20.12 6.64
N ARG A 212 5.87 19.68 6.79
CA ARG A 212 6.81 20.31 7.72
C ARG A 212 7.12 21.69 7.17
N ALA A 213 6.19 22.62 7.34
CA ALA A 213 6.39 24.00 7.01
C ALA A 213 7.55 24.49 7.88
N LEU A 214 8.74 24.66 7.30
CA LEU A 214 9.79 25.53 7.80
C LEU A 214 9.35 27.01 7.77
N GLY A 215 8.04 27.30 7.87
CA GLY A 215 7.46 28.62 7.77
C GLY A 215 7.65 29.29 6.41
N ILE A 216 7.89 28.53 5.33
CA ILE A 216 8.03 29.09 3.98
C ILE A 216 6.70 28.94 3.23
N PRO A 217 5.94 30.03 3.00
CA PRO A 217 4.72 29.99 2.20
C PRO A 217 5.03 29.52 0.78
N GLY A 218 4.23 28.58 0.25
CA GLY A 218 4.36 28.07 -1.12
C GLY A 218 5.24 26.82 -1.31
N LEU A 219 5.74 26.23 -0.22
CA LEU A 219 6.48 24.95 -0.21
C LEU A 219 5.68 23.80 0.43
N GLU A 220 4.39 24.02 0.69
CA GLU A 220 3.48 22.95 1.12
C GLU A 220 3.37 21.95 -0.03
N GLY A 221 3.96 20.76 0.15
CA GLY A 221 3.85 19.69 -0.83
C GLY A 221 2.39 19.33 -1.03
N HIS A 222 1.99 19.13 -2.30
CA HIS A 222 0.74 18.48 -2.67
C HIS A 222 0.88 16.97 -2.43
N GLU A 223 1.04 16.59 -1.17
CA GLU A 223 1.02 15.19 -0.78
C GLU A 223 -0.43 14.78 -0.51
N PRO A 224 -0.90 13.64 -1.01
CA PRO A 224 -2.29 13.21 -0.79
C PRO A 224 -2.50 12.76 0.65
N ILE A 225 -3.78 12.64 1.04
CA ILE A 225 -4.16 11.83 2.20
C ILE A 225 -4.10 10.37 1.76
N SER A 226 -3.30 9.57 2.44
CA SER A 226 -3.17 8.14 2.14
C SER A 226 -3.87 7.31 3.21
N VAL A 227 -4.67 6.33 2.78
CA VAL A 227 -5.32 5.35 3.65
C VAL A 227 -4.78 3.98 3.31
N TYR A 228 -4.32 3.25 4.32
CA TYR A 228 -3.77 1.91 4.17
C TYR A 228 -4.56 0.90 5.01
N LEU A 229 -4.85 -0.26 4.40
CA LEU A 229 -5.16 -1.49 5.10
C LEU A 229 -4.01 -2.46 4.89
N THR A 230 -3.27 -2.76 5.96
CA THR A 230 -2.23 -3.79 5.96
C THR A 230 -2.79 -5.04 6.61
N VAL A 231 -2.85 -6.14 5.87
CA VAL A 231 -3.13 -7.47 6.42
C VAL A 231 -1.83 -8.23 6.53
N ARG A 232 -1.50 -8.70 7.73
CA ARG A 232 -0.22 -9.34 8.04
C ARG A 232 -0.45 -10.72 8.63
N SER A 233 0.36 -11.68 8.17
CA SER A 233 0.59 -12.95 8.85
C SER A 233 1.99 -12.97 9.45
N SER A 234 2.09 -13.10 10.77
CA SER A 234 3.36 -13.10 11.52
C SER A 234 3.49 -14.38 12.31
N GLY A 235 4.63 -15.06 12.22
CA GLY A 235 4.84 -16.30 12.97
C GLY A 235 5.60 -17.32 12.15
N PRO A 236 5.96 -18.47 12.74
CA PRO A 236 6.84 -19.42 12.10
C PRO A 236 6.16 -20.03 10.86
N ILE A 237 6.58 -19.57 9.68
CA ILE A 237 6.22 -20.19 8.40
C ILE A 237 7.02 -21.49 8.34
N ARG A 238 6.35 -22.63 8.48
CA ARG A 238 7.04 -23.93 8.61
C ARG A 238 7.54 -24.47 7.27
N ARG A 239 6.81 -24.19 6.20
CA ARG A 239 7.11 -24.67 4.86
C ARG A 239 6.85 -23.58 3.84
N LEU A 240 7.76 -23.44 2.87
CA LEU A 240 7.61 -22.46 1.79
C LEU A 240 6.38 -22.74 0.91
N GLU A 241 5.97 -24.01 0.80
CA GLU A 241 4.77 -24.43 0.07
C GLU A 241 3.47 -23.90 0.67
N ASP A 242 3.49 -23.42 1.93
CA ASP A 242 2.33 -22.83 2.58
C ASP A 242 2.12 -21.35 2.18
N LEU A 243 3.14 -20.69 1.60
CA LEU A 243 3.09 -19.26 1.23
C LEU A 243 1.91 -18.88 0.31
N PRO A 244 1.57 -19.64 -0.75
CA PRO A 244 0.42 -19.33 -1.58
C PRO A 244 -0.91 -19.40 -0.83
N ALA A 245 -1.05 -20.36 0.09
CA ALA A 245 -2.27 -20.49 0.91
C ALA A 245 -2.36 -19.36 1.95
N MET A 246 -1.23 -18.97 2.54
CA MET A 246 -1.17 -17.80 3.42
C MET A 246 -1.56 -16.53 2.69
N PHE A 247 -1.04 -16.31 1.49
CA PHE A 247 -1.41 -15.18 0.64
C PHE A 247 -2.92 -15.17 0.33
N ALA A 248 -3.49 -16.31 -0.04
CA ALA A 248 -4.93 -16.40 -0.30
C ALA A 248 -5.78 -16.01 0.93
N ARG A 249 -5.34 -16.37 2.15
CA ARG A 249 -5.99 -15.90 3.39
C ARG A 249 -5.86 -14.38 3.56
N LEU A 250 -4.67 -13.83 3.34
CA LEU A 250 -4.44 -12.37 3.43
C LEU A 250 -5.33 -11.61 2.44
N ALA A 251 -5.40 -12.06 1.19
CA ALA A 251 -6.26 -11.51 0.15
C ALA A 251 -7.75 -11.56 0.56
N GLY A 252 -8.24 -12.73 0.98
CA GLY A 252 -9.64 -12.89 1.38
C GLY A 252 -10.02 -12.03 2.59
N HIS A 253 -9.14 -11.89 3.59
CA HIS A 253 -9.39 -10.95 4.68
C HIS A 253 -9.32 -9.50 4.23
N GLY A 254 -8.34 -9.16 3.38
CA GLY A 254 -8.13 -7.81 2.87
C GLY A 254 -9.34 -7.30 2.10
N GLU A 255 -9.78 -8.04 1.08
CA GLU A 255 -10.96 -7.69 0.27
C GLU A 255 -12.19 -7.48 1.14
N ARG A 256 -12.51 -8.44 2.01
CA ARG A 256 -13.65 -8.34 2.91
C ARG A 256 -13.57 -7.11 3.82
N LEU A 257 -12.40 -6.81 4.39
CA LEU A 257 -12.23 -5.64 5.26
C LEU A 257 -12.30 -4.33 4.47
N VAL A 258 -11.80 -4.30 3.23
CA VAL A 258 -11.95 -3.15 2.33
C VAL A 258 -13.43 -2.88 2.09
N GLU A 259 -14.17 -3.89 1.63
CA GLU A 259 -15.57 -3.77 1.25
C GLU A 259 -16.48 -3.48 2.45
N GLU A 260 -16.39 -4.28 3.51
CA GLU A 260 -17.34 -4.21 4.62
C GLU A 260 -17.05 -3.07 5.60
N ARG A 261 -15.79 -2.59 5.68
CA ARG A 261 -15.37 -1.69 6.76
C ARG A 261 -14.66 -0.45 6.26
N LEU A 262 -13.57 -0.60 5.50
CA LEU A 262 -12.70 0.53 5.13
C LEU A 262 -13.43 1.51 4.20
N ILE A 263 -14.07 1.00 3.14
CA ILE A 263 -14.84 1.83 2.20
C ILE A 263 -15.92 2.63 2.94
N PRO A 264 -16.89 2.00 3.66
CA PRO A 264 -17.99 2.74 4.26
C PRO A 264 -17.57 3.62 5.44
N SER A 265 -16.56 3.21 6.22
CA SER A 265 -16.22 3.85 7.50
C SER A 265 -15.05 4.84 7.41
N VAL A 266 -14.25 4.78 6.35
CA VAL A 266 -13.04 5.62 6.20
C VAL A 266 -13.03 6.34 4.85
N LEU A 267 -13.04 5.60 3.75
CA LEU A 267 -12.83 6.17 2.42
C LEU A 267 -14.00 7.08 1.98
N VAL A 268 -15.25 6.62 2.17
CA VAL A 268 -16.44 7.42 1.86
C VAL A 268 -16.53 8.70 2.72
N PRO A 269 -16.34 8.65 4.06
CA PRO A 269 -16.26 9.85 4.89
C PRO A 269 -15.19 10.85 4.46
N ILE A 270 -13.96 10.39 4.19
CA ILE A 270 -12.86 11.26 3.74
C ILE A 270 -13.23 11.94 2.42
N ARG A 271 -13.72 11.18 1.43
CA ARG A 271 -14.16 11.74 0.15
C ARG A 271 -15.27 12.78 0.33
N ARG A 272 -16.23 12.52 1.21
CA ARG A 272 -17.31 13.48 1.51
C ARG A 272 -16.78 14.76 2.11
N ALA A 273 -15.88 14.66 3.10
CA ALA A 273 -15.27 15.81 3.76
C ALA A 273 -14.44 16.68 2.78
N ILE A 274 -13.77 16.06 1.81
CA ILE A 274 -13.07 16.77 0.72
C ILE A 274 -14.05 17.54 -0.16
N LEU A 275 -15.18 16.92 -0.52
CA LEU A 275 -16.18 17.53 -1.40
C LEU A 275 -17.05 18.59 -0.70
N SER A 276 -17.26 18.47 0.61
CA SER A 276 -17.97 19.46 1.40
C SER A 276 -17.08 20.67 1.65
N ARG A 277 -17.46 21.83 1.12
CA ARG A 277 -16.88 23.10 1.58
C ARG A 277 -17.51 23.45 2.92
N PRO A 278 -16.72 23.82 3.95
CA PRO A 278 -17.28 24.35 5.17
C PRO A 278 -18.01 25.65 4.83
N CYS A 279 -19.23 25.79 5.34
CA CYS A 279 -20.01 27.04 5.28
C CYS A 279 -19.30 28.17 6.02
#